data_AF-A0A968LDF1-F1
#
_entry.id   AF-A0A968LDF1-F1
#
_cell.length_a   1.000
_cell.length_b   1.000
_cell.length_c   1.000
_cell.angle_alpha   90.00
_cell.angle_beta   90.00
_cell.angle_gamma   90.00
#
_symmetry.space_group_name_H-M   'P 1'
#
loop_
_entity.id
_entity.type
_entity.pdbx_description
1 polymer ?
#
loop_
_entity_poly.entity_id
_entity_poly.type
_entity_poly.pdbx_seq_one_letter_code
_entity_poly.pdbx_strand_id
1 'polypeptide(L)'
;MNRFLLSFAVLGWGAISACQPTTPTATETPTNKPTIAAAPSSEANFDEALYRFANPDVMKLIEQGKYKSGLDHYTQVGQTAKNPDGGDYESFFFGTEGNDTVQGFGKGKHAHFSGVAFEIVPKKDDPIPLKPKSLGKGEKDVLVGTTEGGNEFVLGSFKTSVSPKAEPFYVGQGDADYAQVQNFKPATDSILLAGQPNQYKFAPKDGNVQILTTSGDLVAIIEGTDKLQVEEVMKDLDVFTVK
;
A
#
# COMPACT_ATOMS: atom_id res chain seq x y z
N MET A 1 14.71 -4.05 16.26
CA MET A 1 14.68 -4.08 14.78
C MET A 1 13.27 -4.53 14.39
N ASN A 2 12.34 -3.58 14.30
CA ASN A 2 10.98 -3.85 13.82
C ASN A 2 11.06 -3.96 12.31
N ARG A 3 11.23 -5.18 11.79
CA ARG A 3 11.03 -5.42 10.37
C ARG A 3 9.53 -5.40 10.15
N PHE A 4 9.04 -4.39 9.43
CA PHE A 4 7.64 -4.32 9.04
C PHE A 4 7.35 -5.50 8.11
N LEU A 5 6.45 -6.39 8.54
CA LEU A 5 6.25 -7.74 8.00
C LEU A 5 5.46 -7.81 6.68
N LEU A 6 5.23 -6.68 6.00
CA LEU A 6 4.49 -6.66 4.73
C LEU A 6 5.37 -6.75 3.47
N SER A 7 6.70 -6.79 3.62
CA SER A 7 7.62 -7.00 2.49
C SER A 7 8.23 -8.40 2.54
N PHE A 8 7.59 -9.35 1.86
CA PHE A 8 8.22 -10.63 1.51
C PHE A 8 8.40 -10.75 -0.01
N ALA A 9 9.37 -10.00 -0.52
CA ALA A 9 10.10 -10.36 -1.71
C ALA A 9 11.60 -10.30 -1.40
N VAL A 10 12.21 -11.50 -1.44
CA VAL A 10 13.61 -11.83 -1.73
C VAL A 10 14.56 -10.64 -1.91
N LEU A 11 15.68 -10.62 -1.17
CA LEU A 11 17.03 -10.43 -1.75
C LEU A 11 18.14 -10.69 -0.74
N GLY A 12 19.02 -11.61 -1.10
CA GLY A 12 20.30 -11.87 -0.45
C GLY A 12 21.35 -10.79 -0.75
N TRP A 13 22.36 -10.78 0.12
CA TRP A 13 23.66 -10.08 0.12
C TRP A 13 24.08 -9.14 -1.05
N GLY A 14 24.74 -8.04 -0.67
CA GLY A 14 26.04 -7.68 -1.28
C GLY A 14 26.38 -6.19 -1.42
N ALA A 15 27.13 -5.66 -0.44
CA ALA A 15 28.22 -4.67 -0.53
C ALA A 15 28.01 -3.23 -1.08
N ILE A 16 28.08 -2.27 -0.14
CA ILE A 16 28.84 -1.00 -0.09
C ILE A 16 29.24 -0.32 -1.42
N SER A 17 28.79 0.92 -1.63
CA SER A 17 29.66 2.09 -1.89
C SER A 17 28.89 3.40 -1.76
N ALA A 18 29.38 4.31 -0.93
CA ALA A 18 28.81 5.63 -0.69
C ALA A 18 29.24 6.63 -1.77
N CYS A 19 28.35 7.56 -2.13
CA CYS A 19 28.76 8.91 -2.56
C CYS A 19 27.62 9.95 -2.39
N GLN A 20 28.04 11.19 -2.17
CA GLN A 20 27.36 12.33 -1.53
C GLN A 20 26.26 13.01 -2.38
N PRO A 21 25.36 13.80 -1.74
CA PRO A 21 24.34 14.58 -2.46
C PRO A 21 24.85 15.95 -2.93
N THR A 22 24.46 16.33 -4.15
CA THR A 22 24.52 17.72 -4.65
C THR A 22 23.13 18.35 -4.64
N THR A 23 23.02 19.49 -3.98
CA THR A 23 21.82 20.34 -3.91
C THR A 23 21.49 20.98 -5.27
N PRO A 24 20.20 21.13 -5.62
CA PRO A 24 19.79 22.27 -6.41
C PRO A 24 18.73 23.12 -5.70
N THR A 25 19.01 24.42 -5.66
CA THR A 25 18.12 25.53 -5.35
C THR A 25 17.06 25.69 -6.44
N ALA A 26 15.79 25.84 -6.07
CA ALA A 26 14.79 26.49 -6.92
C ALA A 26 13.84 27.36 -6.08
N THR A 27 13.82 28.63 -6.45
CA THR A 27 12.93 29.69 -5.96
C THR A 27 11.74 29.76 -6.90
N GLU A 28 10.51 29.61 -6.41
CA GLU A 28 9.30 29.95 -7.19
C GLU A 28 8.39 30.92 -6.43
N THR A 29 7.87 31.88 -7.19
CA THR A 29 7.03 33.01 -6.77
C THR A 29 5.58 32.72 -7.16
N PRO A 30 4.55 33.09 -6.37
CA PRO A 30 3.18 32.63 -6.63
C PRO A 30 2.47 33.53 -7.65
N THR A 31 1.78 32.93 -8.63
CA THR A 31 0.71 33.61 -9.39
C THR A 31 -0.60 32.83 -9.29
N ASN A 32 -1.61 33.50 -8.73
CA ASN A 32 -2.98 33.00 -8.55
C ASN A 32 -3.72 32.91 -9.89
N LYS A 33 -4.26 31.74 -10.22
CA LYS A 33 -5.31 31.53 -11.24
C LYS A 33 -6.40 30.61 -10.65
N PRO A 34 -7.70 30.80 -10.96
CA PRO A 34 -8.79 30.18 -10.20
C PRO A 34 -8.94 28.70 -10.55
N THR A 35 -8.93 27.82 -9.56
CA THR A 35 -8.97 26.36 -9.76
C THR A 35 -10.35 25.81 -9.40
N ILE A 36 -11.01 25.27 -10.43
CA ILE A 36 -12.13 24.31 -10.36
C ILE A 36 -11.71 23.18 -9.41
N ALA A 37 -12.60 22.74 -8.50
CA ALA A 37 -12.32 21.72 -7.48
C ALA A 37 -11.43 20.59 -8.02
N ALA A 38 -10.19 20.54 -7.54
CA ALA A 38 -9.19 19.60 -7.99
C ALA A 38 -9.61 18.18 -7.59
N ALA A 39 -9.46 17.22 -8.51
CA ALA A 39 -9.35 15.82 -8.12
C ALA A 39 -8.26 15.71 -7.04
N PRO A 40 -8.42 14.86 -6.00
CA PRO A 40 -7.40 14.73 -4.97
C PRO A 40 -6.06 14.41 -5.65
N SER A 41 -5.04 15.20 -5.35
CA SER A 41 -3.69 14.92 -5.81
C SER A 41 -3.23 13.58 -5.22
N SER A 42 -2.48 12.77 -5.95
CA SER A 42 -1.90 11.52 -5.46
C SER A 42 -1.10 11.67 -4.15
N GLU A 43 -0.57 12.87 -3.88
CA GLU A 43 0.03 13.24 -2.58
C GLU A 43 -0.95 13.18 -1.40
N ALA A 44 -2.25 13.38 -1.64
CA ALA A 44 -3.28 13.34 -0.60
C ALA A 44 -3.55 11.91 -0.09
N ASN A 45 -3.25 10.89 -0.89
CA ASN A 45 -3.37 9.49 -0.48
C ASN A 45 -2.12 8.97 0.24
N PHE A 46 -1.00 9.69 0.19
CA PHE A 46 0.23 9.26 0.84
C PHE A 46 0.10 9.32 2.37
N ASP A 47 0.20 8.16 3.03
CA ASP A 47 0.11 8.06 4.48
C ASP A 47 1.49 8.33 5.11
N GLU A 48 1.72 9.60 5.45
CA GLU A 48 2.98 10.03 6.07
C GLU A 48 3.21 9.37 7.45
N ALA A 49 2.15 9.07 8.20
CA ALA A 49 2.28 8.45 9.52
C ALA A 49 2.81 7.02 9.39
N LEU A 50 2.24 6.23 8.47
CA LEU A 50 2.71 4.89 8.16
C LEU A 50 4.10 4.91 7.53
N TYR A 51 4.38 5.84 6.62
CA TYR A 51 5.70 5.99 6.02
C TYR A 51 6.79 6.21 7.08
N ARG A 52 6.55 7.14 8.02
CA ARG A 52 7.49 7.43 9.10
C ARG A 52 7.61 6.29 10.11
N PHE A 53 6.52 5.56 10.34
CA PHE A 53 6.51 4.39 11.21
C PHE A 53 7.34 3.23 10.63
N ALA A 54 7.15 2.93 9.34
CA ALA A 54 7.87 1.87 8.65
C ALA A 54 9.36 2.21 8.42
N ASN A 55 9.67 3.51 8.31
CA ASN A 55 11.01 4.01 8.00
C ASN A 55 11.58 4.89 9.15
N PRO A 56 11.98 4.30 10.29
CA PRO A 56 12.37 5.05 11.49
C PRO A 56 13.69 5.83 11.35
N ASP A 57 14.49 5.57 10.32
CA ASP A 57 15.65 6.39 9.97
C ASP A 57 15.22 7.74 9.37
N VAL A 58 14.13 7.78 8.61
CA VAL A 58 13.54 9.01 8.06
C VAL A 58 13.14 9.95 9.18
N MET A 59 12.59 9.44 10.28
CA MET A 59 12.30 10.22 11.49
C MET A 59 13.52 11.02 11.96
N LYS A 60 14.69 10.37 12.04
CA LYS A 60 15.94 11.02 12.46
C LYS A 60 16.39 12.07 11.46
N LEU A 61 16.19 11.85 10.16
CA LEU A 61 16.57 12.80 9.12
C LEU A 61 15.67 14.05 9.15
N ILE A 62 14.39 13.90 9.47
CA ILE A 62 13.45 15.01 9.69
C ILE A 62 13.84 15.79 10.95
N GLU A 63 14.13 15.11 12.06
CA GLU A 63 14.58 15.75 13.31
C GLU A 63 15.90 16.53 13.14
N GLN A 64 16.77 16.07 12.24
CA GLN A 64 18.00 16.78 11.85
C GLN A 64 17.76 17.95 10.89
N GLY A 65 16.52 18.19 10.44
CA GLY A 65 16.17 19.25 9.50
C GLY A 65 16.62 19.00 8.06
N LYS A 66 16.99 17.75 7.69
CA LYS A 66 17.40 17.41 6.33
C LYS A 66 16.23 17.31 5.36
N TYR A 67 15.06 16.96 5.87
CA TYR A 67 13.80 16.90 5.13
C TYR A 67 12.71 17.56 5.96
N LYS A 68 11.73 18.17 5.27
CA LYS A 68 10.60 18.88 5.91
C LYS A 68 9.55 17.94 6.48
N SER A 69 9.39 16.78 5.87
CA SER A 69 8.37 15.78 6.20
C SER A 69 8.74 14.40 5.66
N GLY A 70 7.96 13.38 6.01
CA GLY A 70 8.11 12.04 5.41
C GLY A 70 7.81 12.06 3.91
N LEU A 71 6.80 12.82 3.49
CA LEU A 71 6.48 13.03 2.08
C LEU A 71 7.64 13.70 1.33
N ASP A 72 8.27 14.72 1.92
CA ASP A 72 9.44 15.39 1.33
C ASP A 72 10.61 14.42 1.14
N HIS A 73 10.86 13.55 2.13
CA HIS A 73 11.85 12.48 1.99
C HIS A 73 11.49 11.48 0.89
N TYR A 74 10.24 10.99 0.85
CA TYR A 74 9.77 10.07 -0.18
C TYR A 74 9.94 10.66 -1.60
N THR A 75 9.51 11.91 -1.77
CA THR A 75 9.59 12.63 -3.06
C THR A 75 11.04 12.82 -3.52
N GLN A 76 11.96 13.14 -2.61
CA GLN A 76 13.36 13.40 -2.99
C GLN A 76 14.21 12.14 -3.15
N VAL A 77 14.04 11.13 -2.29
CA VAL A 77 14.94 9.96 -2.24
C VAL A 77 14.22 8.63 -2.01
N GLY A 78 13.16 8.61 -1.21
CA GLY A 78 12.55 7.37 -0.71
C GLY A 78 11.96 6.48 -1.80
N GLN A 79 11.58 7.02 -2.95
CA GLN A 79 11.05 6.23 -4.07
C GLN A 79 12.05 5.22 -4.65
N THR A 80 13.35 5.47 -4.55
CA THR A 80 14.36 4.69 -5.32
C THR A 80 15.59 4.29 -4.51
N ALA A 81 15.94 5.06 -3.47
CA ALA A 81 17.09 4.76 -2.62
C ALA A 81 16.84 3.55 -1.74
N LYS A 82 17.93 2.91 -1.31
CA LYS A 82 17.87 1.90 -0.24
C LYS A 82 17.90 2.60 1.12
N ASN A 83 17.17 2.05 2.07
CA ASN A 83 17.28 2.42 3.48
C ASN A 83 18.64 1.96 4.05
N PRO A 84 19.06 2.43 5.24
CA PRO A 84 20.34 2.07 5.84
C PRO A 84 20.55 0.57 6.07
N ASP A 85 19.46 -0.20 6.15
CA ASP A 85 19.49 -1.67 6.30
C ASP A 85 19.59 -2.40 4.95
N GLY A 86 19.65 -1.66 3.83
CA GLY A 86 19.77 -2.18 2.47
C GLY A 86 18.45 -2.58 1.80
N GLY A 87 17.31 -2.41 2.49
CA GLY A 87 15.97 -2.61 1.94
C GLY A 87 15.47 -1.40 1.17
N ASP A 88 14.33 -1.52 0.48
CA ASP A 88 13.62 -0.37 -0.09
C ASP A 88 12.85 0.38 1.01
N TYR A 89 12.54 1.65 0.79
CA TYR A 89 11.59 2.34 1.65
C TYR A 89 10.17 1.92 1.27
N GLU A 90 9.42 1.40 2.24
CA GLU A 90 8.01 1.09 2.06
C GLU A 90 7.20 2.39 1.97
N SER A 91 6.33 2.52 0.98
CA SER A 91 5.39 3.65 0.86
C SER A 91 3.94 3.17 0.96
N PHE A 92 3.07 4.02 1.49
CA PHE A 92 1.68 3.67 1.80
C PHE A 92 0.76 4.70 1.19
N PHE A 93 -0.18 4.23 0.38
CA PHE A 93 -1.21 5.03 -0.28
C PHE A 93 -2.56 4.48 0.13
N PHE A 94 -3.15 5.01 1.20
CA PHE A 94 -4.39 4.49 1.78
C PHE A 94 -5.53 5.51 1.66
N GLY A 95 -6.75 5.02 1.47
CA GLY A 95 -7.96 5.82 1.43
C GLY A 95 -8.50 6.14 2.82
N THR A 96 -9.79 6.41 2.89
CA THR A 96 -10.50 6.96 4.04
C THR A 96 -11.73 6.10 4.39
N GLU A 97 -12.77 6.72 4.95
CA GLU A 97 -14.10 6.12 5.00
C GLU A 97 -14.92 6.76 3.88
N GLY A 98 -15.50 5.93 3.01
CA GLY A 98 -16.19 6.34 1.80
C GLY A 98 -15.47 5.91 0.51
N ASN A 99 -16.04 6.27 -0.64
CA ASN A 99 -15.48 5.92 -1.94
C ASN A 99 -14.26 6.80 -2.27
N ASP A 100 -13.12 6.17 -2.45
CA ASP A 100 -11.85 6.82 -2.72
C ASP A 100 -11.29 6.47 -4.12
N THR A 101 -10.58 7.42 -4.71
CA THR A 101 -9.58 7.11 -5.74
C THR A 101 -8.22 7.24 -5.08
N VAL A 102 -7.55 6.12 -4.88
CA VAL A 102 -6.24 6.03 -4.24
C VAL A 102 -5.19 5.83 -5.31
N GLN A 103 -4.42 6.88 -5.60
CA GLN A 103 -3.43 6.86 -6.67
C GLN A 103 -2.01 7.01 -6.13
N GLY A 104 -1.16 6.03 -6.45
CA GLY A 104 0.26 6.07 -6.14
C GLY A 104 1.00 6.99 -7.09
N PHE A 105 2.13 7.55 -6.62
CA PHE A 105 3.02 8.32 -7.47
C PHE A 105 4.48 7.92 -7.27
N GLY A 106 5.27 8.25 -8.28
CA GLY A 106 6.71 8.02 -8.26
C GLY A 106 7.12 6.62 -8.73
N LYS A 107 8.39 6.30 -8.49
CA LYS A 107 9.03 5.03 -8.89
C LYS A 107 9.03 3.98 -7.77
N GLY A 108 8.10 4.11 -6.82
CA GLY A 108 8.09 3.36 -5.55
C GLY A 108 8.39 1.89 -5.77
N LYS A 109 9.51 1.41 -5.22
CA LYS A 109 9.96 0.03 -5.45
C LYS A 109 9.06 -0.98 -4.76
N HIS A 110 8.50 -0.61 -3.61
CA HIS A 110 7.51 -1.35 -2.82
C HIS A 110 6.48 -0.37 -2.27
N ALA A 111 5.32 -0.29 -2.94
CA ALA A 111 4.23 0.62 -2.58
C ALA A 111 2.98 -0.17 -2.20
N HIS A 112 2.36 0.20 -1.07
CA HIS A 112 1.19 -0.44 -0.49
C HIS A 112 -0.05 0.39 -0.77
N PHE A 113 -1.13 -0.26 -1.21
CA PHE A 113 -2.39 0.38 -1.60
C PHE A 113 -3.55 -0.21 -0.84
N SER A 114 -4.46 0.62 -0.34
CA SER A 114 -5.73 0.17 0.22
C SER A 114 -6.76 1.28 0.10
N GLY A 115 -8.02 0.95 -0.16
CA GLY A 115 -9.08 1.96 -0.11
C GLY A 115 -9.51 2.29 1.31
N VAL A 116 -9.23 1.41 2.28
CA VAL A 116 -9.54 1.64 3.68
C VAL A 116 -8.38 2.30 4.44
N ALA A 117 -8.71 3.17 5.39
CA ALA A 117 -7.74 3.75 6.29
C ALA A 117 -7.26 2.77 7.38
N PHE A 118 -6.02 2.94 7.82
CA PHE A 118 -5.46 2.24 8.98
C PHE A 118 -5.11 3.22 10.11
N GLU A 119 -5.14 2.74 11.35
CA GLU A 119 -4.62 3.43 12.52
C GLU A 119 -3.42 2.69 13.10
N ILE A 120 -2.40 3.46 13.48
CA ILE A 120 -1.31 2.99 14.34
C ILE A 120 -1.82 3.06 15.79
N VAL A 121 -1.93 1.93 16.46
CA VAL A 121 -2.31 1.81 17.88
C VAL A 121 -1.08 1.36 18.68
N PRO A 122 -0.24 2.29 19.16
CA PRO A 122 1.05 1.95 19.73
C PRO A 122 0.91 1.02 20.93
N LYS A 123 1.61 -0.11 20.87
CA LYS A 123 1.70 -1.06 21.97
C LYS A 123 3.14 -1.49 22.13
N LYS A 124 3.58 -1.57 23.39
CA LYS A 124 4.95 -1.96 23.70
C LYS A 124 5.24 -3.34 23.11
N ASP A 125 6.38 -3.45 22.41
CA ASP A 125 6.88 -4.68 21.78
C ASP A 125 5.95 -5.27 20.70
N ASP A 126 5.03 -4.48 20.13
CA ASP A 126 4.21 -4.89 18.99
C ASP A 126 4.92 -4.56 17.67
N PRO A 127 5.28 -5.56 16.84
CA PRO A 127 5.96 -5.32 15.57
C PRO A 127 5.04 -4.68 14.53
N ILE A 128 3.72 -4.87 14.62
CA ILE A 128 2.75 -4.34 13.66
C ILE A 128 1.52 -3.80 14.42
N PRO A 129 1.61 -2.62 15.04
CA PRO A 129 0.52 -2.00 15.80
C PRO A 129 -0.55 -1.39 14.87
N LEU A 130 -0.97 -2.12 13.83
CA LEU A 130 -1.92 -1.65 12.83
C LEU A 130 -3.28 -2.27 13.03
N LYS A 131 -4.30 -1.44 12.86
CA LYS A 131 -5.70 -1.83 12.84
C LYS A 131 -6.42 -1.04 11.74
N PRO A 132 -7.27 -1.68 10.92
CA PRO A 132 -8.09 -0.94 9.97
C PRO A 132 -9.14 -0.10 10.71
N LYS A 133 -9.45 1.09 10.19
CA LYS A 133 -10.50 1.96 10.74
C LYS A 133 -11.90 1.55 10.27
N SER A 134 -11.98 1.03 9.05
CA SER A 134 -13.19 0.46 8.43
C SER A 134 -12.86 -0.87 7.74
N LEU A 135 -13.87 -1.58 7.23
CA LEU A 135 -13.69 -2.78 6.40
C LEU A 135 -14.11 -2.56 4.94
N GLY A 136 -14.27 -1.31 4.50
CA GLY A 136 -14.69 -1.03 3.12
C GLY A 136 -16.14 -1.40 2.79
N LYS A 137 -16.96 -1.74 3.79
CA LYS A 137 -18.31 -2.24 3.56
C LYS A 137 -19.21 -1.15 3.00
N GLY A 138 -19.74 -1.38 1.80
CA GLY A 138 -20.54 -0.39 1.05
C GLY A 138 -19.73 0.64 0.27
N GLU A 139 -18.40 0.46 0.19
CA GLU A 139 -17.50 1.37 -0.51
C GLU A 139 -17.09 0.80 -1.88
N LYS A 140 -16.89 1.70 -2.84
CA LYS A 140 -16.31 1.40 -4.16
C LYS A 140 -15.08 2.26 -4.36
N ASP A 141 -13.92 1.65 -4.17
CA ASP A 141 -12.64 2.34 -4.26
C ASP A 141 -11.94 2.00 -5.56
N VAL A 142 -11.17 2.96 -6.08
CA VAL A 142 -10.28 2.77 -7.22
C VAL A 142 -8.84 2.84 -6.73
N LEU A 143 -8.09 1.74 -6.83
CA LEU A 143 -6.70 1.65 -6.41
C LEU A 143 -5.79 1.64 -7.65
N VAL A 144 -5.02 2.71 -7.85
CA VAL A 144 -4.17 2.88 -9.03
C VAL A 144 -2.70 2.75 -8.61
N GLY A 145 -2.10 1.61 -8.95
CA GLY A 145 -0.69 1.32 -8.62
C GLY A 145 0.30 2.24 -9.32
N THR A 146 1.56 2.26 -8.87
CA THR A 146 2.62 3.03 -9.56
C THR A 146 2.99 2.40 -10.90
N THR A 147 3.51 3.23 -11.82
CA THR A 147 3.93 2.80 -13.17
C THR A 147 5.24 2.01 -13.17
N GLU A 148 6.03 2.11 -12.09
CA GLU A 148 7.29 1.40 -11.89
C GLU A 148 7.32 0.76 -10.50
N GLY A 149 8.14 -0.28 -10.32
CA GLY A 149 8.26 -1.01 -9.04
C GLY A 149 7.12 -2.00 -8.79
N GLY A 150 7.23 -2.78 -7.72
CA GLY A 150 6.19 -3.71 -7.27
C GLY A 150 5.17 -2.99 -6.38
N ASN A 151 3.89 -3.23 -6.63
CA ASN A 151 2.80 -2.78 -5.77
C ASN A 151 2.24 -3.94 -4.95
N GLU A 152 1.86 -3.69 -3.71
CA GLU A 152 0.99 -4.59 -2.94
C GLU A 152 -0.38 -3.93 -2.72
N PHE A 153 -1.44 -4.56 -3.21
CA PHE A 153 -2.82 -4.12 -2.98
C PHE A 153 -3.41 -4.87 -1.78
N VAL A 154 -3.61 -4.15 -0.68
CA VAL A 154 -4.08 -4.67 0.61
C VAL A 154 -5.61 -4.65 0.65
N LEU A 155 -6.22 -5.82 0.42
CA LEU A 155 -7.68 -6.03 0.35
C LEU A 155 -8.23 -6.84 1.54
N GLY A 156 -7.49 -6.85 2.64
CA GLY A 156 -7.93 -7.41 3.91
C GLY A 156 -7.00 -6.97 5.04
N SER A 157 -7.54 -6.99 6.26
CA SER A 157 -6.72 -6.83 7.45
C SER A 157 -6.02 -8.13 7.79
N PHE A 158 -4.87 -8.01 8.44
CA PHE A 158 -4.10 -9.12 8.98
C PHE A 158 -4.18 -9.12 10.50
N LYS A 159 -3.94 -10.30 11.08
CA LYS A 159 -3.91 -10.46 12.52
C LYS A 159 -2.73 -9.70 13.14
N THR A 160 -3.04 -8.78 14.04
CA THR A 160 -2.08 -8.04 14.87
C THR A 160 -2.42 -8.18 16.34
N SER A 161 -1.59 -7.60 17.21
CA SER A 161 -1.87 -7.62 18.65
C SER A 161 -3.00 -6.65 19.07
N VAL A 162 -3.40 -5.74 18.17
CA VAL A 162 -4.47 -4.74 18.34
C VAL A 162 -5.68 -5.02 17.44
N SER A 163 -5.53 -5.91 16.44
CA SER A 163 -6.57 -6.44 15.57
C SER A 163 -6.43 -7.97 15.51
N PRO A 164 -6.93 -8.72 16.51
CA PRO A 164 -6.62 -10.15 16.68
C PRO A 164 -7.29 -11.07 15.65
N LYS A 165 -8.08 -10.51 14.74
CA LYS A 165 -8.77 -11.20 13.66
C LYS A 165 -8.39 -10.53 12.34
N ALA A 166 -7.98 -11.34 11.36
CA ALA A 166 -7.89 -10.92 9.97
C ALA A 166 -9.30 -10.89 9.37
N GLU A 167 -9.62 -9.81 8.65
CA GLU A 167 -10.96 -9.58 8.11
C GLU A 167 -10.87 -9.11 6.66
N PRO A 168 -11.67 -9.68 5.75
CA PRO A 168 -11.69 -9.23 4.37
C PRO A 168 -12.27 -7.82 4.27
N PHE A 169 -11.75 -7.03 3.34
CA PHE A 169 -12.37 -5.76 2.98
C PHE A 169 -13.42 -5.96 1.88
N TYR A 170 -14.37 -5.03 1.78
CA TYR A 170 -15.43 -5.02 0.77
C TYR A 170 -16.27 -6.30 0.77
N VAL A 171 -16.61 -6.82 1.97
CA VAL A 171 -17.47 -8.00 2.09
C VAL A 171 -18.76 -7.66 2.82
N GLY A 172 -19.88 -8.06 2.21
CA GLY A 172 -21.19 -8.09 2.83
C GLY A 172 -22.23 -7.20 2.17
N GLN A 173 -21.98 -6.66 0.97
CA GLN A 173 -22.99 -6.02 0.12
C GLN A 173 -23.04 -6.59 -1.32
N GLY A 174 -22.55 -7.81 -1.53
CA GLY A 174 -22.65 -8.48 -2.83
C GLY A 174 -21.77 -7.81 -3.88
N ASP A 175 -22.38 -7.19 -4.89
CA ASP A 175 -21.67 -6.46 -5.97
C ASP A 175 -21.72 -4.93 -5.76
N ALA A 176 -22.27 -4.48 -4.62
CA ALA A 176 -22.47 -3.06 -4.33
C ALA A 176 -21.22 -2.39 -3.73
N ASP A 177 -20.28 -3.16 -3.20
CA ASP A 177 -18.96 -2.75 -2.73
C ASP A 177 -17.86 -3.59 -3.39
N TYR A 178 -16.70 -2.99 -3.66
CA TYR A 178 -15.50 -3.66 -4.16
C TYR A 178 -14.34 -2.67 -4.34
N ALA A 179 -13.12 -3.19 -4.38
CA ALA A 179 -11.96 -2.45 -4.91
C ALA A 179 -11.80 -2.67 -6.43
N GLN A 180 -11.64 -1.59 -7.19
CA GLN A 180 -11.23 -1.63 -8.59
C GLN A 180 -9.72 -1.35 -8.68
N VAL A 181 -8.94 -2.36 -9.00
CA VAL A 181 -7.47 -2.26 -9.08
C VAL A 181 -7.07 -1.97 -10.52
N GLN A 182 -6.38 -0.84 -10.71
CA GLN A 182 -5.86 -0.38 -11.99
C GLN A 182 -4.33 -0.36 -11.99
N ASN A 183 -3.74 -0.50 -13.17
CA ASN A 183 -2.30 -0.56 -13.36
C ASN A 183 -1.63 -1.70 -12.54
N PHE A 184 -2.33 -2.83 -12.42
CA PHE A 184 -1.78 -4.06 -11.86
C PHE A 184 -0.74 -4.65 -12.83
N LYS A 185 0.44 -4.99 -12.31
CA LYS A 185 1.53 -5.59 -13.09
C LYS A 185 1.74 -7.04 -12.64
N PRO A 186 1.21 -8.05 -13.35
CA PRO A 186 1.24 -9.45 -12.91
C PRO A 186 2.62 -10.03 -12.60
N ALA A 187 3.69 -9.44 -13.17
CA ALA A 187 5.06 -9.88 -12.93
C ALA A 187 5.64 -9.42 -11.60
N THR A 188 5.13 -8.32 -11.03
CA THR A 188 5.77 -7.62 -9.89
C THR A 188 4.81 -7.24 -8.78
N ASP A 189 3.51 -7.18 -9.06
CA ASP A 189 2.52 -6.72 -8.11
C ASP A 189 1.85 -7.92 -7.43
N SER A 190 1.43 -7.72 -6.18
CA SER A 190 0.72 -8.70 -5.36
C SER A 190 -0.58 -8.10 -4.84
N ILE A 191 -1.49 -8.98 -4.43
CA ILE A 191 -2.73 -8.63 -3.75
C ILE A 191 -2.77 -9.44 -2.45
N LEU A 192 -2.91 -8.76 -1.32
CA LEU A 192 -3.04 -9.37 0.00
C LEU A 192 -4.52 -9.51 0.36
N LEU A 193 -4.93 -10.73 0.72
CA LEU A 193 -6.29 -11.07 1.14
C LEU A 193 -6.29 -11.69 2.54
N ALA A 194 -7.31 -11.36 3.32
CA ALA A 194 -7.52 -11.97 4.63
C ALA A 194 -7.94 -13.45 4.53
N GLY A 195 -7.63 -14.23 5.56
CA GLY A 195 -8.05 -15.63 5.68
C GLY A 195 -7.25 -16.60 4.80
N GLN A 196 -7.96 -17.53 4.17
CA GLN A 196 -7.40 -18.67 3.45
C GLN A 196 -7.85 -18.69 1.98
N PRO A 197 -7.00 -19.16 1.04
CA PRO A 197 -7.34 -19.17 -0.38
C PRO A 197 -8.66 -19.86 -0.75
N ASN A 198 -9.03 -20.92 -0.02
CA ASN A 198 -10.26 -21.67 -0.27
C ASN A 198 -11.55 -20.91 0.06
N GLN A 199 -11.45 -19.72 0.64
CA GLN A 199 -12.56 -18.83 0.92
C GLN A 199 -12.88 -17.91 -0.27
N TYR A 200 -12.05 -17.94 -1.32
CA TYR A 200 -12.13 -17.05 -2.47
C TYR A 200 -12.23 -17.81 -3.79
N LYS A 201 -12.71 -17.11 -4.82
CA LYS A 201 -12.76 -17.53 -6.22
C LYS A 201 -12.16 -16.43 -7.08
N PHE A 202 -11.25 -16.81 -7.98
CA PHE A 202 -10.66 -15.90 -8.98
C PHE A 202 -11.33 -16.20 -10.33
N ALA A 203 -12.22 -15.32 -10.77
CA ALA A 203 -13.05 -15.51 -11.94
C ALA A 203 -12.62 -14.55 -13.07
N PRO A 204 -12.01 -15.05 -14.16
CA PRO A 204 -11.68 -14.23 -15.32
C PRO A 204 -12.96 -13.71 -15.98
N LYS A 205 -12.99 -12.42 -16.33
CA LYS A 205 -14.12 -11.75 -16.97
C LYS A 205 -13.64 -10.53 -17.76
N ASP A 206 -13.95 -10.48 -19.05
CA ASP A 206 -13.70 -9.32 -19.93
C ASP A 206 -12.24 -8.79 -19.91
N GLY A 207 -11.25 -9.69 -19.82
CA GLY A 207 -9.83 -9.33 -19.75
C GLY A 207 -9.34 -8.90 -18.36
N ASN A 208 -10.18 -9.05 -17.34
CA ASN A 208 -9.92 -8.77 -15.94
C ASN A 208 -10.11 -10.04 -15.09
N VAL A 209 -9.72 -9.99 -13.82
CA VAL A 209 -10.08 -11.03 -12.83
C VAL A 209 -10.96 -10.42 -11.75
N GLN A 210 -12.11 -11.04 -11.51
CA GLN A 210 -12.92 -10.77 -10.33
C GLN A 210 -12.45 -11.65 -9.17
N ILE A 211 -12.21 -11.05 -8.01
CA ILE A 211 -12.00 -11.75 -6.74
C ILE A 211 -13.34 -11.78 -6.03
N LEU A 212 -13.90 -12.97 -5.82
CA LEU A 212 -15.14 -13.17 -5.10
C LEU A 212 -14.91 -14.01 -3.86
N THR A 213 -15.70 -13.81 -2.82
CA THR A 213 -15.84 -14.81 -1.75
C THR A 213 -16.50 -16.08 -2.31
N THR A 214 -16.35 -17.21 -1.61
CA THR A 214 -17.04 -18.46 -1.97
C THR A 214 -18.56 -18.32 -2.00
N SER A 215 -19.11 -17.40 -1.18
CA SER A 215 -20.53 -17.05 -1.14
C SER A 215 -21.02 -16.23 -2.34
N GLY A 216 -20.11 -15.66 -3.14
CA GLY A 216 -20.40 -14.88 -4.34
C GLY A 216 -20.32 -13.36 -4.17
N ASP A 217 -19.98 -12.86 -2.98
CA ASP A 217 -19.73 -11.43 -2.72
C ASP A 217 -18.44 -10.96 -3.43
N LEU A 218 -18.49 -9.82 -4.12
CA LEU A 218 -17.41 -9.29 -4.95
C LEU A 218 -16.44 -8.45 -4.12
N VAL A 219 -15.20 -8.90 -3.98
CA VAL A 219 -14.17 -8.19 -3.22
C VAL A 219 -13.41 -7.20 -4.09
N ALA A 220 -13.04 -7.62 -5.30
CA ALA A 220 -12.29 -6.76 -6.21
C ALA A 220 -12.42 -7.13 -7.68
N ILE A 221 -12.12 -6.15 -8.53
CA ILE A 221 -11.90 -6.31 -9.96
C ILE A 221 -10.47 -5.89 -10.25
N ILE A 222 -9.65 -6.81 -10.77
CA ILE A 222 -8.24 -6.59 -11.10
C ILE A 222 -8.12 -6.41 -12.61
N GLU A 223 -7.77 -5.20 -13.04
CA GLU A 223 -7.69 -4.87 -14.46
C GLU A 223 -6.40 -5.38 -15.11
N GLY A 224 -6.51 -5.80 -16.39
CA GLY A 224 -5.32 -6.10 -17.20
C GLY A 224 -4.65 -7.44 -16.89
N THR A 225 -5.36 -8.35 -16.21
CA THR A 225 -4.94 -9.74 -16.03
C THR A 225 -6.13 -10.68 -16.22
N ASP A 226 -5.88 -11.88 -16.75
CA ASP A 226 -6.88 -12.94 -16.91
C ASP A 226 -6.68 -14.08 -15.89
N LYS A 227 -5.66 -13.98 -15.03
CA LYS A 227 -5.32 -15.00 -14.05
C LYS A 227 -4.72 -14.39 -12.80
N LEU A 228 -5.08 -14.98 -11.66
CA LEU A 228 -4.38 -14.81 -10.39
C LEU A 228 -4.07 -16.19 -9.80
N GLN A 229 -2.93 -16.31 -9.14
CA GLN A 229 -2.49 -17.52 -8.46
C GLN A 229 -2.04 -17.18 -7.05
N VAL A 230 -2.32 -18.08 -6.12
CA VAL A 230 -1.78 -18.01 -4.76
C VAL A 230 -0.25 -18.05 -4.84
N GLU A 231 0.37 -17.06 -4.23
CA GLU A 231 1.81 -16.97 -4.10
C GLU A 231 2.26 -17.50 -2.73
N GLU A 232 1.76 -16.91 -1.65
CA GLU A 232 2.15 -17.26 -0.29
C GLU A 232 0.95 -17.29 0.67
N VAL A 233 1.00 -18.17 1.67
CA VAL A 233 0.01 -18.23 2.77
C VAL A 233 0.73 -17.97 4.09
N MET A 234 0.41 -16.85 4.74
CA MET A 234 0.99 -16.41 6.00
C MET A 234 0.05 -16.76 7.16
N LYS A 235 0.12 -18.01 7.62
CA LYS A 235 -0.79 -18.56 8.64
C LYS A 235 -0.81 -17.78 9.96
N ASP A 236 0.32 -17.23 10.37
CA ASP A 236 0.43 -16.49 11.65
C ASP A 236 -0.33 -15.17 11.61
N LEU A 237 -0.43 -14.57 10.43
CA LEU A 237 -1.16 -13.33 10.15
C LEU A 237 -2.59 -13.58 9.67
N ASP A 238 -2.95 -14.85 9.41
CA ASP A 238 -4.22 -15.27 8.81
C ASP A 238 -4.53 -14.50 7.51
N VAL A 239 -3.54 -14.45 6.61
CA VAL A 239 -3.64 -13.82 5.28
C VAL A 239 -2.89 -14.64 4.23
N PHE A 240 -3.12 -14.33 2.96
CA PHE A 240 -2.38 -14.89 1.83
C PHE A 240 -2.24 -13.85 0.70
N THR A 241 -1.27 -14.06 -0.18
CA THR A 241 -1.05 -13.21 -1.35
C THR A 241 -1.37 -13.93 -2.65
N VAL A 242 -1.78 -13.16 -3.66
CA VAL A 242 -1.96 -13.63 -5.04
C VAL A 242 -1.29 -12.69 -6.03
N LYS A 243 -0.94 -13.22 -7.20
CA LYS A 243 -0.44 -12.47 -8.36
C LYS A 243 -0.84 -13.07 -9.70
#